data_AF-A0A1G3ZI25-F1
#
_entry.id   AF-A0A1G3ZI25-F1
#
_cell.length_a   1.000
_cell.length_b   1.000
_cell.length_c   1.000
_cell.angle_alpha   90.00
_cell.angle_beta   90.00
_cell.angle_gamma   90.00
#
_symmetry.space_group_name_H-M   'P 1'
#
loop_
_entity.id
_entity.type
_entity.pdbx_description
1 polymer ?
#
loop_
_entity_poly.entity_id
_entity_poly.type
_entity_poly.pdbx_seq_one_letter_code
_entity_poly.pdbx_strand_id
1 'polypeptide(L)'
;MVVASQVIEDYTGTDADKRSWSTNNNGKQQGNPARGAEAIINAVTSEKPPLHLLLGGDAYEEATKKLDSLHHEFETWRDVTLSTNF
;
A
#
# COMPACT_ATOMS: atom_id res chain seq x y z
N MET A 1 -13.83 -18.13 2.86
CA MET A 1 -12.94 -17.96 1.71
C MET A 1 -13.13 -19.15 0.77
N VAL A 2 -13.28 -18.91 -0.53
CA VAL A 2 -13.44 -19.97 -1.54
C VAL A 2 -12.10 -20.13 -2.25
N VAL A 3 -11.62 -21.37 -2.39
CA VAL A 3 -10.40 -21.71 -3.13
C VAL A 3 -10.81 -22.63 -4.27
N ALA A 4 -10.18 -22.47 -5.44
CA ALA A 4 -10.39 -23.36 -6.57
C ALA A 4 -9.98 -24.80 -6.21
N SER A 5 -10.78 -25.78 -6.64
CA SER A 5 -10.51 -27.20 -6.39
C SER A 5 -9.39 -27.76 -7.27
N GLN A 6 -9.13 -27.13 -8.41
CA GLN A 6 -8.06 -27.52 -9.33
C GLN A 6 -6.78 -26.73 -9.03
N VAL A 7 -5.68 -27.46 -8.82
CA VAL A 7 -4.35 -26.89 -8.61
C VAL A 7 -3.56 -27.07 -9.90
N ILE A 8 -2.90 -26.00 -10.35
CA ILE A 8 -1.97 -26.03 -11.47
C ILE A 8 -0.55 -25.97 -10.87
N GLU A 9 0.25 -27.01 -11.12
CA GLU A 9 1.58 -27.16 -10.49
C GLU A 9 2.54 -26.02 -10.85
N ASP A 10 2.42 -25.42 -12.03
CA ASP A 10 3.24 -24.26 -12.46
C ASP A 10 3.04 -23.00 -11.60
N TYR A 11 1.96 -22.96 -10.79
CA TYR A 11 1.70 -21.89 -9.82
C TYR A 11 2.04 -22.31 -8.37
N THR A 12 2.93 -23.29 -8.22
CA THR A 12 3.57 -23.62 -6.94
C THR A 12 4.76 -22.69 -6.69
N GLY A 13 4.91 -22.19 -5.45
CA GLY A 13 5.82 -21.09 -5.10
C GLY A 13 5.08 -19.92 -4.46
N THR A 14 5.36 -18.68 -4.89
CA THR A 14 4.80 -17.44 -4.31
C THR A 14 3.27 -17.44 -4.23
N ASP A 15 2.59 -18.05 -5.20
CA ASP A 15 1.13 -18.12 -5.20
C ASP A 15 0.56 -19.13 -4.20
N ALA A 16 1.32 -20.18 -3.86
CA ALA A 16 0.95 -21.08 -2.78
C ALA A 16 1.02 -20.37 -1.42
N ASP A 17 2.04 -19.52 -1.22
CA ASP A 17 2.19 -18.71 -0.01
C ASP A 17 1.07 -17.68 0.12
N LYS A 18 0.67 -17.02 -0.98
CA LYS A 18 -0.47 -16.10 -0.98
C LYS A 18 -1.79 -16.78 -0.69
N ARG A 19 -2.02 -17.99 -1.21
CA ARG A 19 -3.21 -18.81 -0.88
C ARG A 19 -3.24 -19.15 0.60
N SER A 20 -2.10 -19.59 1.15
CA SER A 20 -1.96 -19.90 2.58
C SER A 20 -2.22 -18.68 3.45
N TRP A 21 -1.57 -17.55 3.14
CA TRP A 21 -1.77 -16.28 3.83
C TRP A 21 -3.23 -15.84 3.80
N SER A 22 -3.87 -15.86 2.63
CA SER A 22 -5.28 -15.47 2.48
C SER A 22 -6.21 -16.36 3.29
N THR A 23 -5.93 -17.66 3.35
CA THR A 23 -6.69 -18.62 4.17
C THR A 23 -6.58 -18.29 5.65
N ASN A 24 -5.36 -18.07 6.12
CA ASN A 24 -5.06 -17.87 7.53
C ASN A 24 -5.51 -16.50 8.04
N ASN A 25 -5.52 -15.49 7.16
CA ASN A 25 -5.87 -14.11 7.50
C ASN A 25 -7.30 -13.71 7.13
N ASN A 26 -8.10 -14.61 6.57
CA ASN A 26 -9.50 -14.33 6.26
C ASN A 26 -10.29 -13.98 7.54
N GLY A 27 -10.81 -12.75 7.61
CA GLY A 27 -11.50 -12.21 8.79
C GLY A 27 -10.57 -11.75 9.91
N LYS A 28 -9.26 -11.84 9.72
CA LYS A 28 -8.21 -11.37 10.64
C LYS A 28 -7.30 -10.34 9.96
N GLN A 29 -7.75 -9.75 8.85
CA GLN A 29 -7.02 -8.66 8.22
C GLN A 29 -6.82 -7.53 9.23
N GLN A 30 -5.63 -6.93 9.24
CA GLN A 30 -5.33 -5.84 10.13
C GLN A 30 -6.20 -4.62 9.79
N GLY A 31 -6.59 -3.87 10.83
CA GLY A 31 -7.43 -2.68 10.70
C GLY A 31 -8.89 -2.91 11.08
N ASN A 32 -9.69 -1.86 10.90
CA ASN A 32 -11.13 -1.87 11.18
C ASN A 32 -11.86 -1.38 9.92
N PRO A 33 -12.57 -2.27 9.19
CA PRO A 33 -13.19 -1.91 7.92
C PRO A 33 -14.30 -0.86 8.06
N ALA A 34 -15.02 -0.84 9.20
CA ALA A 34 -16.05 0.17 9.46
C ALA A 34 -15.41 1.57 9.59
N ARG A 35 -14.31 1.69 10.33
CA ARG A 35 -13.54 2.94 10.43
C ARG A 35 -12.90 3.35 9.09
N GLY A 36 -12.47 2.37 8.29
CA GLY A 36 -11.95 2.62 6.95
C GLY A 36 -13.01 3.24 6.03
N ALA A 37 -14.24 2.69 6.04
CA ALA A 37 -15.36 3.25 5.29
C ALA A 37 -15.72 4.66 5.75
N GLU A 38 -15.77 4.91 7.06
CA GLU A 38 -16.00 6.25 7.62
C GLU A 38 -14.94 7.26 7.17
N ALA A 39 -13.66 6.87 7.21
CA ALA A 39 -12.56 7.72 6.75
C ALA A 39 -12.67 8.07 5.26
N ILE A 40 -13.08 7.12 4.41
CA ILE A 40 -13.32 7.37 2.98
C ILE A 40 -14.46 8.37 2.79
N ILE A 41 -15.59 8.18 3.47
CA ILE A 41 -16.74 9.10 3.40
C ILE A 41 -16.29 10.51 3.78
N ASN A 42 -15.63 10.66 4.93
CA ASN A 42 -15.14 11.94 5.41
C ASN A 42 -14.19 12.63 4.41
N ALA A 43 -13.30 11.87 3.77
CA ALA A 43 -12.36 12.41 2.79
C ALA A 43 -13.08 12.92 1.53
N VAL A 44 -13.99 12.13 0.95
CA VAL A 44 -14.68 12.50 -0.30
C VAL A 44 -15.72 13.61 -0.10
N THR A 45 -16.27 13.76 1.10
CA THR A 45 -17.21 14.83 1.44
C THR A 45 -16.55 16.07 2.04
N SER A 46 -15.22 16.10 2.16
CA SER A 46 -14.51 17.27 2.69
C SER A 46 -14.52 18.43 1.70
N GLU A 47 -14.33 19.66 2.19
CA GLU A 47 -14.25 20.85 1.32
C GLU A 47 -13.09 20.76 0.31
N LYS A 48 -12.04 20.01 0.64
CA LYS A 48 -10.84 19.81 -0.19
C LYS A 48 -10.46 18.32 -0.21
N PRO A 49 -11.14 17.50 -1.03
CA PRO A 49 -10.89 16.07 -1.09
C PRO A 49 -9.43 15.76 -1.46
N PRO A 50 -8.77 14.82 -0.75
CA PRO A 50 -7.40 14.46 -1.08
C PRO A 50 -7.35 13.61 -2.35
N LEU A 51 -6.25 13.74 -3.11
CA LEU A 51 -5.98 12.83 -4.24
C LEU A 51 -5.65 11.41 -3.76
N HIS A 52 -4.97 11.28 -2.62
CA HIS A 52 -4.58 10.01 -2.01
C HIS A 52 -4.97 10.01 -0.53
N LEU A 53 -5.63 8.94 -0.08
CA LEU A 53 -5.99 8.71 1.33
C LEU A 53 -5.32 7.43 1.82
N LEU A 54 -4.48 7.54 2.85
CA LEU A 54 -3.86 6.40 3.51
C LEU A 54 -4.79 5.86 4.60
N LEU A 55 -4.99 4.53 4.63
CA LEU A 55 -5.90 3.86 5.55
C LEU A 55 -5.13 2.81 6.36
N GLY A 56 -4.85 3.13 7.62
CA GLY A 56 -4.08 2.26 8.52
C GLY A 56 -2.68 2.77 8.79
N GLY A 57 -2.07 2.25 9.87
CA GLY A 57 -0.72 2.65 10.30
C GLY A 57 0.38 2.10 9.39
N ASP A 58 0.19 0.89 8.86
CA ASP A 58 1.06 0.25 7.87
C ASP A 58 1.09 1.05 6.56
N ALA A 59 -0.07 1.46 6.06
CA ALA A 59 -0.16 2.31 4.87
C ALA A 59 0.55 3.66 5.07
N TYR A 60 0.42 4.25 6.27
CA TYR A 60 1.11 5.49 6.62
C TYR A 60 2.63 5.31 6.68
N GLU A 61 3.11 4.28 7.38
CA GLU A 61 4.52 4.00 7.56
C GLU A 61 5.23 3.75 6.21
N GLU A 62 4.68 2.87 5.38
CA GLU A 62 5.30 2.52 4.10
C GLU A 62 5.29 3.70 3.11
N ALA A 63 4.20 4.47 3.05
CA ALA A 63 4.13 5.65 2.20
C ALA A 63 5.15 6.72 2.64
N THR A 64 5.25 6.97 3.95
CA THR A 64 6.19 7.97 4.49
C THR A 64 7.64 7.53 4.26
N LYS A 65 7.95 6.27 4.53
CA LYS A 65 9.27 5.69 4.24
C LYS A 65 9.67 5.81 2.78
N LYS A 66 8.72 5.60 1.85
CA LYS A 66 8.99 5.79 0.42
C LYS A 66 9.26 7.25 0.08
N LEU A 67 8.50 8.19 0.62
CA LEU A 67 8.73 9.62 0.43
C LEU A 67 10.10 10.03 0.96
N ASP A 68 10.48 9.57 2.15
CA ASP A 68 11.79 9.86 2.75
C ASP A 68 12.93 9.30 1.90
N SER A 69 12.78 8.08 1.40
CA SER A 69 13.76 7.48 0.50
C SER A 69 13.95 8.28 -0.79
N LEU A 70 12.85 8.75 -1.40
CA LEU A 70 12.91 9.58 -2.61
C LEU A 70 13.55 10.92 -2.32
N HIS A 71 13.14 11.58 -1.24
CA HIS A 71 13.72 12.85 -0.82
C HIS A 71 15.23 12.73 -0.57
N HIS A 72 15.65 11.67 0.12
CA HIS A 72 17.08 11.40 0.34
C HIS A 72 17.86 11.22 -0.97
N GLU A 73 17.29 10.50 -1.93
CA GLU A 73 17.89 10.31 -3.24
C GLU A 73 18.00 11.64 -4.01
N PHE A 74 16.97 12.48 -3.99
CA PHE A 74 16.98 13.79 -4.62
C PHE A 74 18.05 14.71 -4.04
N GLU A 75 18.17 14.76 -2.71
CA GLU A 75 19.18 15.57 -2.03
C GLU A 75 20.59 15.04 -2.29
N THR A 76 20.76 13.71 -2.34
CA THR A 76 22.04 13.08 -2.67
C THR A 76 22.55 13.50 -4.06
N TRP A 77 21.66 13.63 -5.03
CA TRP A 77 21.98 13.98 -6.42
C TRP A 77 21.69 15.43 -6.78
N ARG A 78 21.51 16.30 -5.77
CA ARG A 78 21.05 17.68 -5.96
C ARG A 78 21.95 18.49 -6.87
N ASP A 79 23.26 18.48 -6.62
CA ASP A 79 24.20 19.32 -7.38
C ASP A 79 24.30 18.88 -8.85
N VAL A 80 24.33 17.57 -9.10
CA VAL A 80 24.30 17.01 -10.46
C VAL A 80 23.02 17.39 -11.18
N THR A 81 21.86 17.21 -10.52
CA THR A 81 20.56 17.58 -11.08
C THR A 81 20.50 19.06 -11.44
N LEU A 82 20.91 19.95 -10.52
CA LEU A 82 20.87 21.40 -10.73
C LEU A 82 21.92 21.92 -11.71
N SER A 83 23.02 21.19 -11.93
CA SER A 83 24.03 21.53 -12.94
C SER A 83 23.53 21.44 -14.39
N THR A 84 22.36 20.83 -14.61
CA THR A 84 21.72 20.76 -15.94
C THR A 84 20.93 22.01 -16.31
N ASN A 85 20.89 23.01 -15.42
CA ASN A 85 20.24 24.28 -15.69
C ASN A 85 21.13 25.19 -16.56
N PHE A 86 20.50 26.02 -17.39
CA PHE A 86 21.14 27.01 -18.27
C PHE A 86 21.38 28.35 -17.58
#